data_AF-A0A2D7JU50-F1
#
_entry.id   AF-A0A2D7JU50-F1
#
_cell.length_a   1.000
_cell.length_b   1.000
_cell.length_c   1.000
_cell.angle_alpha   90.00
_cell.angle_beta   90.00
_cell.angle_gamma   90.00
#
_symmetry.space_group_name_H-M   'P 1'
#
loop_
_entity.id
_entity.type
_entity.pdbx_description
1 polymer ?
#
loop_
_entity_poly.entity_id
_entity_poly.type
_entity_poly.pdbx_seq_one_letter_code
_entity_poly.pdbx_strand_id
1 'polypeptide(L)'
;MRHFSFQAEAISMTDPRRKRHINTPSGPKKREVDPSTFKMSRPAEGRKEIPKPQESRSQGRRHQRNDRGNNDRKGGRNQGGNRQGGRNHQGNRPRQQKLERPKALEGEEWARVIEHDTKEHVVTAMSEKTLAFCRLKVRTDCGVMTPSQRLYIGTDAAQREQVTGILGMARRDRMSNMAKMDMPLVVQMFVEEHAQYFVDEFYNKAGPISLKVHGFELLPDVGKKKAGQMVAARNSVGVFASLEELNTSCNIDAAELLARRFVQELEDPAMAPRLTELLLPVEA
;
A
#
# COMPACT_ATOMS: atom_id res chain seq x y z
N MET A 1 46.27 -20.68 -50.38
CA MET A 1 47.46 -21.24 -49.69
C MET A 1 48.57 -20.21 -49.65
N ARG A 2 48.74 -19.53 -48.52
CA ARG A 2 50.01 -18.91 -48.10
C ARG A 2 50.07 -19.03 -46.58
N HIS A 3 50.96 -19.92 -46.12
CA HIS A 3 51.31 -20.07 -44.71
C HIS A 3 52.23 -18.91 -44.31
N PHE A 4 51.95 -18.30 -43.16
CA PHE A 4 52.95 -17.61 -42.37
C PHE A 4 52.65 -17.85 -40.89
N SER A 5 53.44 -18.75 -40.31
CA SER A 5 53.62 -18.91 -38.88
C SER A 5 54.33 -17.68 -38.33
N PHE A 6 53.84 -17.13 -37.22
CA PHE A 6 54.64 -16.27 -36.35
C PHE A 6 54.43 -16.67 -34.90
N GLN A 7 55.56 -16.67 -34.20
CA GLN A 7 55.85 -17.28 -32.90
C GLN A 7 55.15 -16.55 -31.75
N ALA A 8 54.93 -17.31 -30.68
CA ALA A 8 54.50 -16.82 -29.38
C ALA A 8 55.62 -16.03 -28.69
N GLU A 9 55.34 -14.80 -28.28
CA GLU A 9 56.14 -14.05 -27.30
C GLU A 9 55.48 -14.15 -25.92
N ALA A 10 56.18 -14.78 -24.99
CA ALA A 10 55.90 -14.71 -23.56
C ALA A 10 56.64 -13.49 -22.98
N ILE A 11 55.91 -12.43 -22.65
CA ILE A 11 56.47 -11.27 -21.93
C ILE A 11 56.26 -11.47 -20.43
N SER A 12 57.28 -12.03 -19.78
CA SER A 12 57.51 -11.89 -18.36
C SER A 12 58.25 -10.57 -18.11
N MET A 13 57.58 -9.58 -17.51
CA MET A 13 58.26 -8.45 -16.87
C MET A 13 57.52 -8.08 -15.58
N THR A 14 57.94 -8.69 -14.48
CA THR A 14 57.71 -8.15 -13.13
C THR A 14 58.69 -6.99 -12.92
N ASP A 15 58.18 -5.76 -12.98
CA ASP A 15 58.95 -4.54 -12.72
C ASP A 15 59.14 -4.35 -11.18
N PRO A 16 60.38 -4.35 -10.65
CA PRO A 16 60.62 -4.28 -9.21
C PRO A 16 60.64 -2.85 -8.62
N ARG A 17 60.09 -1.83 -9.29
CA ARG A 17 60.24 -0.41 -8.87
C ARG A 17 58.97 0.32 -8.40
N ARG A 18 58.01 -0.37 -7.77
CA ARG A 18 56.91 0.31 -7.04
C ARG A 18 56.66 -0.24 -5.64
N LYS A 19 57.63 -0.08 -4.73
CA LYS A 19 57.34 -0.10 -3.28
C LYS A 19 56.73 1.24 -2.88
N ARG A 20 55.40 1.33 -2.82
CA ARG A 20 54.74 2.46 -2.15
C ARG A 20 54.78 2.20 -0.65
N HIS A 21 55.54 3.03 0.08
CA HIS A 21 55.42 3.13 1.53
C HIS A 21 54.02 3.65 1.88
N ILE A 22 53.17 2.78 2.41
CA ILE A 22 51.88 3.18 2.98
C ILE A 22 52.10 3.40 4.48
N ASN A 23 52.24 4.66 4.89
CA ASN A 23 52.16 5.02 6.30
C ASN A 23 50.71 4.88 6.75
N THR A 24 50.40 3.81 7.46
CA THR A 24 49.09 3.60 8.08
C THR A 24 49.09 4.28 9.45
N PRO A 25 48.22 5.26 9.73
CA PRO A 25 48.14 5.85 11.06
C PRO A 25 47.55 4.82 12.03
N SER A 26 48.25 4.55 13.12
CA SER A 26 47.77 3.70 14.21
C SER A 26 46.57 4.36 14.90
N GLY A 27 45.38 3.77 14.76
CA GLY A 27 44.19 4.20 15.49
C GLY A 27 44.33 3.99 17.01
N PRO A 28 43.55 4.70 17.84
CA PRO A 28 43.67 4.63 19.30
C PRO A 28 43.35 3.22 19.81
N LYS A 29 44.25 2.66 20.63
CA LYS A 29 44.06 1.37 21.30
C LYS A 29 42.80 1.43 22.19
N LYS A 30 41.91 0.44 22.05
CA LYS A 30 40.79 0.24 22.98
C LYS A 30 41.33 0.06 24.40
N ARG A 31 40.80 0.81 25.36
CA ARG A 31 41.03 0.56 26.78
C ARG A 31 40.35 -0.76 27.15
N GLU A 32 41.12 -1.70 27.67
CA GLU A 32 40.58 -2.91 28.29
C GLU A 32 39.83 -2.51 29.57
N VAL A 33 38.63 -3.05 29.74
CA VAL A 33 37.76 -2.74 30.87
C VAL A 33 38.11 -3.69 32.00
N ASP A 34 38.48 -3.15 33.15
CA ASP A 34 38.82 -3.91 34.36
C ASP A 34 37.58 -4.70 34.85
N PRO A 35 37.63 -6.05 34.91
CA PRO A 35 36.50 -6.88 35.31
C PRO A 35 36.04 -6.66 36.75
N SER A 36 36.81 -5.94 37.57
CA SER A 36 36.47 -5.61 38.97
C SER A 36 35.42 -4.50 39.13
N THR A 37 34.99 -3.83 38.05
CA THR A 37 33.98 -2.76 38.11
C THR A 37 32.53 -3.26 37.95
N PHE A 38 32.33 -4.57 37.74
CA PHE A 38 30.99 -5.15 37.58
C PHE A 38 30.27 -5.25 38.93
N LYS A 39 29.43 -4.26 39.27
CA LYS A 39 28.51 -4.34 40.41
C LYS A 39 27.20 -4.98 39.95
N MET A 40 26.88 -6.15 40.51
CA MET A 40 25.58 -6.81 40.31
C MET A 40 24.44 -5.89 40.78
N SER A 41 23.46 -5.64 39.90
CA SER A 41 22.20 -4.99 40.28
C SER A 41 21.50 -5.84 41.34
N ARG A 42 20.93 -5.22 42.38
CA ARG A 42 20.11 -5.93 43.37
C ARG A 42 18.93 -6.62 42.66
N PRO A 43 18.57 -7.85 43.05
CA PRO A 43 17.37 -8.49 42.51
C PRO A 43 16.14 -7.66 42.87
N ALA A 44 15.15 -7.64 41.97
CA ALA A 44 13.94 -6.85 42.13
C ALA A 44 13.14 -7.32 43.37
N GLU A 45 13.37 -6.67 44.50
CA GLU A 45 12.49 -6.76 45.66
C GLU A 45 11.12 -6.19 45.27
N GLY A 46 10.08 -6.96 45.60
CA GLY A 46 8.71 -6.79 45.13
C GLY A 46 8.18 -5.34 45.20
N ARG A 47 7.48 -4.97 44.13
CA ARG A 47 6.73 -3.72 44.02
C ARG A 47 5.79 -3.59 45.23
N LYS A 48 5.98 -2.58 46.09
CA LYS A 48 4.96 -2.21 47.09
C LYS A 48 3.66 -1.88 46.36
N GLU A 49 2.60 -2.62 46.66
CA GLU A 49 1.27 -2.35 46.13
C GLU A 49 0.78 -0.99 46.63
N ILE A 50 0.47 -0.10 45.70
CA ILE A 50 -0.17 1.18 45.99
C ILE A 50 -1.69 0.90 46.07
N PRO A 51 -2.38 1.27 47.16
CA PRO A 51 -3.83 1.11 47.22
C PRO A 51 -4.53 1.92 46.12
N LYS A 52 -5.48 1.30 45.41
CA LYS A 52 -6.36 2.00 44.47
C LYS A 52 -7.15 3.10 45.20
N PRO A 53 -7.30 4.31 44.61
CA PRO A 53 -8.18 5.33 45.16
C PRO A 53 -9.63 4.82 45.20
N GLN A 54 -10.29 4.93 46.35
CA GLN A 54 -11.71 4.62 46.51
C GLN A 54 -12.57 5.68 45.81
N GLU A 55 -13.57 5.23 45.03
CA GLU A 55 -14.65 6.10 44.54
C GLU A 55 -15.45 6.67 45.71
N SER A 56 -15.41 8.00 45.87
CA SER A 56 -16.28 8.71 46.79
C SER A 56 -17.72 8.70 46.27
N ARG A 57 -18.59 7.95 46.95
CA ARG A 57 -20.04 8.01 46.76
C ARG A 57 -20.55 9.42 47.05
N SER A 58 -20.97 10.17 46.04
CA SER A 58 -21.77 11.38 46.23
C SER A 58 -23.21 10.99 46.56
N GLN A 59 -23.57 11.16 47.83
CA GLN A 59 -24.95 11.10 48.34
C GLN A 59 -25.80 12.21 47.71
N GLY A 60 -27.09 11.90 47.51
CA GLY A 60 -28.01 12.68 46.69
C GLY A 60 -28.37 14.07 47.23
N ARG A 61 -28.81 14.92 46.29
CA ARG A 61 -29.66 16.08 46.57
C ARG A 61 -30.82 16.13 45.57
N ARG A 62 -32.04 16.01 46.12
CA ARG A 62 -33.34 16.34 45.52
C ARG A 62 -33.52 17.86 45.39
N HIS A 63 -34.50 18.23 44.54
CA HIS A 63 -35.15 19.52 44.26
C HIS A 63 -34.67 20.16 42.94
N GLN A 64 -35.52 20.70 42.05
CA GLN A 64 -36.92 21.10 42.15
C GLN A 64 -37.51 21.20 40.73
N ARG A 65 -38.74 20.72 40.54
CA ARG A 65 -39.58 21.04 39.37
C ARG A 65 -39.92 22.54 39.43
N ASN A 66 -39.68 23.27 38.36
CA ASN A 66 -40.30 24.58 38.15
C ASN A 66 -41.51 24.43 37.24
N ASP A 67 -42.66 24.40 37.91
CA ASP A 67 -43.97 24.75 37.40
C ASP A 67 -44.00 26.27 37.14
N ARG A 68 -44.36 26.70 35.93
CA ARG A 68 -44.85 28.07 35.68
C ARG A 68 -46.03 27.97 34.71
N GLY A 69 -47.21 27.96 35.31
CA GLY A 69 -48.49 28.12 34.62
C GLY A 69 -48.70 29.55 34.11
N ASN A 70 -49.33 29.60 32.92
CA ASN A 70 -50.57 30.29 32.61
C ASN A 70 -50.69 31.81 32.83
N ASN A 71 -50.94 32.58 31.74
CA ASN A 71 -52.25 33.24 31.57
C ASN A 71 -52.49 33.87 30.16
N ASP A 72 -53.73 33.65 29.71
CA ASP A 72 -54.64 34.54 28.97
C ASP A 72 -54.46 34.96 27.49
N ARG A 73 -55.29 34.29 26.66
CA ARG A 73 -56.43 34.84 25.88
C ARG A 73 -56.30 36.22 25.17
N LYS A 74 -56.29 36.15 23.84
CA LYS A 74 -57.14 36.91 22.88
C LYS A 74 -56.96 36.21 21.52
N GLY A 75 -57.96 35.67 20.83
CA GLY A 75 -59.22 36.29 20.44
C GLY A 75 -59.07 36.88 19.03
N GLY A 76 -59.30 36.08 17.97
CA GLY A 76 -59.23 36.54 16.58
C GLY A 76 -59.68 35.50 15.55
N ARG A 77 -60.98 35.55 15.21
CA ARG A 77 -61.61 34.87 14.05
C ARG A 77 -61.11 35.50 12.74
N ASN A 78 -60.88 34.68 11.71
CA ASN A 78 -61.27 34.96 10.32
C ASN A 78 -61.25 33.63 9.53
N GLN A 79 -62.41 33.03 9.27
CA GLN A 79 -63.20 33.16 8.03
C GLN A 79 -62.51 32.58 6.78
N GLY A 80 -62.95 31.36 6.45
CA GLY A 80 -63.51 30.97 5.16
C GLY A 80 -62.90 31.55 3.89
N GLY A 81 -62.20 30.70 3.14
CA GLY A 81 -61.81 30.97 1.76
C GLY A 81 -61.68 29.67 0.97
N ASN A 82 -62.79 29.26 0.36
CA ASN A 82 -62.86 28.22 -0.65
C ASN A 82 -61.91 28.54 -1.81
N ARG A 83 -60.89 27.71 -2.07
CA ARG A 83 -60.21 27.67 -3.37
C ARG A 83 -60.01 26.22 -3.80
N GLN A 84 -61.01 25.72 -4.52
CA GLN A 84 -60.82 24.72 -5.57
C GLN A 84 -59.72 25.23 -6.52
N GLY A 85 -58.71 24.40 -6.70
CA GLY A 85 -57.58 24.67 -7.58
C GLY A 85 -56.79 23.39 -7.78
N GLY A 86 -57.44 22.40 -8.39
CA GLY A 86 -56.70 21.26 -8.95
C GLY A 86 -55.73 21.76 -10.00
N ARG A 87 -54.44 21.40 -9.84
CA ARG A 87 -53.45 21.38 -10.92
C ARG A 87 -52.25 20.54 -10.48
N ASN A 88 -52.15 19.38 -11.12
CA ASN A 88 -50.96 18.56 -11.35
C ASN A 88 -49.82 18.66 -10.31
N HIS A 89 -49.91 17.82 -9.27
CA HIS A 89 -48.70 17.24 -8.68
C HIS A 89 -48.16 16.17 -9.65
N GLN A 90 -47.56 16.59 -10.77
CA GLN A 90 -46.61 15.73 -11.46
C GLN A 90 -45.43 15.60 -10.51
N GLY A 91 -45.35 14.43 -9.86
CA GLY A 91 -44.30 14.09 -8.94
C GLY A 91 -42.95 14.42 -9.57
N ASN A 92 -42.31 15.45 -9.04
CA ASN A 92 -40.91 15.71 -9.24
C ASN A 92 -40.18 14.54 -8.58
N ARG A 93 -40.06 13.40 -9.29
CA ARG A 93 -39.20 12.30 -8.89
C ARG A 93 -37.84 12.97 -8.67
N PRO A 94 -37.27 12.93 -7.44
CA PRO A 94 -35.96 13.51 -7.23
C PRO A 94 -35.03 12.89 -8.26
N ARG A 95 -34.48 13.73 -9.13
CA ARG A 95 -33.50 13.33 -10.14
C ARG A 95 -32.45 12.54 -9.37
N GLN A 96 -32.39 11.23 -9.58
CA GLN A 96 -31.45 10.37 -8.87
C GLN A 96 -30.08 10.97 -9.12
N GLN A 97 -29.49 11.56 -8.07
CA GLN A 97 -28.27 12.33 -8.20
C GLN A 97 -27.21 11.33 -8.65
N LYS A 98 -26.83 11.40 -9.94
CA LYS A 98 -25.82 10.50 -10.50
C LYS A 98 -24.58 10.71 -9.66
N LEU A 99 -24.19 9.67 -8.91
CA LEU A 99 -23.00 9.73 -8.08
C LEU A 99 -21.84 10.16 -8.97
N GLU A 100 -21.23 11.30 -8.64
CA GLU A 100 -20.09 11.79 -9.38
C GLU A 100 -18.91 10.85 -9.18
N ARG A 101 -18.11 10.69 -10.22
CA ARG A 101 -16.93 9.84 -10.16
C ARG A 101 -15.99 10.41 -9.09
N PRO A 102 -15.50 9.58 -8.14
CA PRO A 102 -14.49 10.03 -7.19
C PRO A 102 -13.24 10.54 -7.89
N LYS A 103 -12.68 11.67 -7.42
CA LYS A 103 -11.46 12.28 -7.97
C LYS A 103 -10.27 11.32 -8.00
N ALA A 104 -10.15 10.46 -6.99
CA ALA A 104 -9.06 9.47 -6.92
C ALA A 104 -9.11 8.41 -8.04
N LEU A 105 -10.24 8.29 -8.75
CA LEU A 105 -10.38 7.40 -9.89
C LEU A 105 -10.31 8.16 -11.22
N GLU A 106 -10.03 9.45 -11.23
CA GLU A 106 -9.91 10.21 -12.47
C GLU A 106 -8.80 9.63 -13.35
N GLY A 107 -9.10 9.37 -14.63
CA GLY A 107 -8.18 8.71 -15.55
C GLY A 107 -8.00 7.20 -15.38
N GLU A 108 -8.65 6.57 -14.38
CA GLU A 108 -8.62 5.11 -14.20
C GLU A 108 -9.60 4.40 -15.15
N GLU A 109 -9.09 3.50 -15.98
CA GLU A 109 -9.91 2.76 -16.94
C GLU A 109 -10.20 1.33 -16.51
N TRP A 110 -9.32 0.75 -15.70
CA TRP A 110 -9.36 -0.65 -15.31
C TRP A 110 -9.20 -0.81 -13.81
N ALA A 111 -9.89 -1.79 -13.25
CA ALA A 111 -9.76 -2.19 -11.87
C ALA A 111 -9.84 -3.71 -11.73
N ARG A 112 -9.16 -4.26 -10.72
CA ARG A 112 -9.12 -5.69 -10.43
C ARG A 112 -10.00 -6.03 -9.24
N VAL A 113 -10.80 -7.07 -9.39
CA VAL A 113 -11.69 -7.57 -8.33
C VAL A 113 -10.88 -8.00 -7.12
N ILE A 114 -11.30 -7.57 -5.93
CA ILE A 114 -10.78 -8.06 -4.65
C ILE A 114 -11.80 -8.98 -3.99
N GLU A 115 -13.07 -8.55 -3.92
CA GLU A 115 -14.19 -9.35 -3.41
C GLU A 115 -15.49 -8.97 -4.11
N HIS A 116 -16.40 -9.93 -4.20
CA HIS A 116 -17.73 -9.74 -4.79
C HIS A 116 -18.80 -10.13 -3.77
N ASP A 117 -19.62 -9.16 -3.37
CA ASP A 117 -20.88 -9.39 -2.66
C ASP A 117 -21.99 -9.67 -3.67
N THR A 118 -22.32 -10.94 -3.85
CA THR A 118 -23.35 -11.41 -4.78
C THR A 118 -24.77 -11.06 -4.36
N LYS A 119 -25.01 -10.77 -3.07
CA LYS A 119 -26.34 -10.39 -2.57
C LYS A 119 -26.66 -8.95 -2.91
N GLU A 120 -25.68 -8.07 -2.71
CA GLU A 120 -25.83 -6.65 -3.00
C GLU A 120 -25.43 -6.28 -4.45
N HIS A 121 -24.88 -7.23 -5.21
CA HIS A 121 -24.30 -7.00 -6.54
C HIS A 121 -23.26 -5.87 -6.51
N VAL A 122 -22.37 -5.93 -5.52
CA VAL A 122 -21.31 -4.95 -5.30
C VAL A 122 -19.97 -5.64 -5.31
N VAL A 123 -19.05 -5.11 -6.10
CA VAL A 123 -17.67 -5.52 -6.14
C VAL A 123 -16.81 -4.48 -5.45
N THR A 124 -15.92 -4.93 -4.58
CA THR A 124 -14.77 -4.13 -4.14
C THR A 124 -13.61 -4.43 -5.09
N ALA A 125 -13.04 -3.40 -5.69
CA ALA A 125 -11.96 -3.52 -6.67
C ALA A 125 -10.82 -2.55 -6.38
N MET A 126 -9.63 -2.86 -6.90
CA MET A 126 -8.41 -2.05 -6.85
C MET A 126 -8.10 -1.50 -8.25
N SER A 127 -7.95 -0.19 -8.40
CA SER A 127 -7.61 0.41 -9.70
C SER A 127 -6.17 0.08 -10.12
N GLU A 128 -5.89 0.05 -11.41
CA GLU A 128 -4.56 -0.36 -11.89
C GLU A 128 -3.51 0.75 -11.84
N LYS A 129 -3.87 2.03 -12.06
CA LYS A 129 -2.88 3.10 -12.11
C LYS A 129 -2.40 3.54 -10.73
N THR A 130 -3.30 3.61 -9.76
CA THR A 130 -3.00 4.16 -8.43
C THR A 130 -3.16 3.15 -7.29
N LEU A 131 -3.59 1.92 -7.59
CA LEU A 131 -3.98 0.91 -6.60
C LEU A 131 -5.05 1.39 -5.62
N ALA A 132 -5.88 2.35 -6.05
CA ALA A 132 -6.94 2.92 -5.22
C ALA A 132 -8.14 1.97 -5.16
N PHE A 133 -8.72 1.80 -3.96
CA PHE A 133 -9.86 0.91 -3.79
C PHE A 133 -11.18 1.61 -4.07
N CYS A 134 -12.07 0.94 -4.80
CA CYS A 134 -13.39 1.44 -5.13
C CYS A 134 -14.48 0.38 -4.97
N ARG A 135 -15.71 0.85 -4.81
CA ARG A 135 -16.92 0.01 -4.81
C ARG A 135 -17.64 0.21 -6.14
N LEU A 136 -17.90 -0.90 -6.82
CA LEU A 136 -18.53 -0.95 -8.12
C LEU A 136 -19.88 -1.64 -7.99
N LYS A 137 -20.92 -1.05 -8.58
CA LYS A 137 -22.18 -1.74 -8.82
C LYS A 137 -22.02 -2.56 -10.08
N VAL A 138 -22.28 -3.86 -9.99
CA VAL A 138 -22.25 -4.76 -11.15
C VAL A 138 -23.66 -5.13 -11.59
N ARG A 139 -23.80 -5.67 -12.80
CA ARG A 139 -25.09 -6.16 -13.28
C ARG A 139 -25.53 -7.38 -12.47
N THR A 140 -26.83 -7.61 -12.38
CA THR A 140 -27.41 -8.71 -11.59
C THR A 140 -27.24 -10.07 -12.26
N ASP A 141 -26.99 -10.09 -13.57
CA ASP A 141 -26.72 -11.30 -14.37
C ASP A 141 -25.23 -11.68 -14.40
N CYS A 142 -24.36 -10.90 -13.75
CA CYS A 142 -22.98 -11.30 -13.55
C CYS A 142 -22.91 -12.41 -12.50
N GLY A 143 -22.29 -13.54 -12.87
CA GLY A 143 -21.99 -14.62 -11.94
C GLY A 143 -20.97 -14.21 -10.86
N VAL A 144 -20.46 -15.19 -10.11
CA VAL A 144 -19.37 -14.94 -9.16
C VAL A 144 -18.14 -14.46 -9.94
N MET A 145 -17.52 -13.39 -9.45
CA MET A 145 -16.36 -12.78 -10.08
C MET A 145 -15.13 -13.19 -9.27
N THR A 146 -14.08 -13.61 -9.95
CA THR A 146 -12.89 -14.13 -9.30
C THR A 146 -11.97 -13.00 -8.85
N PRO A 147 -11.22 -13.16 -7.73
CA PRO A 147 -10.15 -12.23 -7.39
C PRO A 147 -9.19 -12.02 -8.57
N SER A 148 -8.65 -10.81 -8.70
CA SER A 148 -7.79 -10.36 -9.81
C SER A 148 -8.46 -10.25 -11.19
N GLN A 149 -9.75 -10.62 -11.33
CA GLN A 149 -10.48 -10.39 -12.59
C GLN A 149 -10.48 -8.88 -12.93
N ARG A 150 -10.10 -8.57 -14.17
CA ARG A 150 -10.01 -7.19 -14.67
C ARG A 150 -11.38 -6.69 -15.12
N LEU A 151 -11.75 -5.48 -14.70
CA LEU A 151 -13.03 -4.82 -14.99
C LEU A 151 -12.81 -3.44 -15.58
N TYR A 152 -13.50 -3.16 -16.68
CA TYR A 152 -13.50 -1.83 -17.26
C TYR A 152 -14.38 -0.88 -16.42
N ILE A 153 -13.75 0.17 -15.88
CA ILE A 153 -14.36 1.25 -15.10
C ILE A 153 -14.20 2.62 -15.77
N GLY A 154 -13.68 2.67 -16.99
CA GLY A 154 -13.43 3.91 -17.74
C GLY A 154 -14.69 4.71 -18.04
N THR A 155 -14.52 5.88 -18.65
CA THR A 155 -15.63 6.84 -18.90
C THR A 155 -16.59 6.36 -19.98
N ASP A 156 -16.14 5.49 -20.89
CA ASP A 156 -16.99 4.94 -21.94
C ASP A 156 -17.97 3.90 -21.37
N ALA A 157 -19.23 4.28 -21.22
CA ALA A 157 -20.25 3.37 -20.70
C ALA A 157 -20.51 2.17 -21.61
N ALA A 158 -20.22 2.26 -22.92
CA ALA A 158 -20.47 1.18 -23.87
C ALA A 158 -19.49 0.01 -23.71
N GLN A 159 -18.27 0.28 -23.22
CA GLN A 159 -17.25 -0.74 -22.96
C GLN A 159 -17.43 -1.44 -21.60
N ARG A 160 -18.35 -0.97 -20.76
CA ARG A 160 -18.60 -1.59 -19.45
C ARG A 160 -19.53 -2.79 -19.60
N GLU A 161 -18.92 -3.97 -19.70
CA GLU A 161 -19.67 -5.23 -19.79
C GLU A 161 -20.35 -5.61 -18.47
N GLN A 162 -19.61 -5.59 -17.35
CA GLN A 162 -20.09 -6.04 -16.04
C GLN A 162 -20.49 -4.88 -15.11
N VAL A 163 -19.88 -3.70 -15.26
CA VAL A 163 -20.00 -2.58 -14.30
C VAL A 163 -21.11 -1.62 -14.70
N THR A 164 -22.13 -1.47 -13.86
CA THR A 164 -23.22 -0.50 -14.07
C THR A 164 -22.90 0.88 -13.54
N GLY A 165 -22.10 0.98 -12.47
CA GLY A 165 -21.75 2.27 -11.87
C GLY A 165 -20.69 2.19 -10.79
N ILE A 166 -20.14 3.34 -10.41
CA ILE A 166 -19.19 3.48 -9.31
C ILE A 166 -19.96 4.03 -8.11
N LEU A 167 -19.98 3.27 -7.01
CA LEU A 167 -20.68 3.65 -5.78
C LEU A 167 -19.84 4.60 -4.92
N GLY A 168 -18.52 4.54 -5.05
CA GLY A 168 -17.58 5.40 -4.32
C GLY A 168 -16.25 4.71 -4.03
N MET A 169 -15.44 5.32 -3.18
CA MET A 169 -14.19 4.72 -2.69
C MET A 169 -14.49 3.59 -1.69
N ALA A 170 -13.61 2.59 -1.66
CA ALA A 170 -13.59 1.57 -0.63
C ALA A 170 -12.49 1.85 0.38
N ARG A 171 -12.71 1.42 1.62
CA ARG A 171 -11.68 1.45 2.66
C ARG A 171 -11.25 0.02 2.97
N ARG A 172 -9.95 -0.24 3.04
CA ARG A 172 -9.41 -1.58 3.31
C ARG A 172 -9.89 -2.15 4.63
N ASP A 173 -10.03 -1.31 5.67
CA ASP A 173 -10.49 -1.74 7.00
C ASP A 173 -11.88 -2.37 6.98
N ARG A 174 -12.74 -1.98 6.01
CA ARG A 174 -14.10 -2.51 5.83
C ARG A 174 -14.19 -3.73 4.92
N MET A 175 -13.09 -4.17 4.31
CA MET A 175 -13.07 -5.38 3.49
C MET A 175 -13.13 -6.64 4.36
N SER A 176 -13.58 -7.75 3.78
CA SER A 176 -13.55 -9.05 4.45
C SER A 176 -12.12 -9.49 4.80
N ASN A 177 -11.98 -10.40 5.76
CA ASN A 177 -10.67 -10.97 6.09
C ASN A 177 -10.08 -11.73 4.90
N MET A 178 -10.92 -12.39 4.09
CA MET A 178 -10.46 -13.09 2.89
C MET A 178 -9.88 -12.09 1.89
N ALA A 179 -10.59 -11.00 1.59
CA ALA A 179 -10.11 -9.93 0.72
C ALA A 179 -8.75 -9.35 1.16
N LYS A 180 -8.53 -9.20 2.47
CA LYS A 180 -7.25 -8.73 3.01
C LYS A 180 -6.13 -9.76 2.82
N MET A 181 -6.43 -11.05 2.98
CA MET A 181 -5.47 -12.14 2.79
C MET A 181 -5.14 -12.36 1.30
N ASP A 182 -6.09 -12.17 0.41
CA ASP A 182 -5.91 -12.34 -1.04
C ASP A 182 -5.21 -11.14 -1.70
N MET A 183 -5.16 -9.99 -1.02
CA MET A 183 -4.63 -8.75 -1.59
C MET A 183 -3.18 -8.85 -2.09
N PRO A 184 -2.23 -9.49 -1.37
CA PRO A 184 -0.88 -9.71 -1.91
C PRO A 184 -0.89 -10.51 -3.21
N LEU A 185 -1.76 -11.51 -3.34
CA LEU A 185 -1.87 -12.33 -4.55
C LEU A 185 -2.44 -11.51 -5.73
N VAL A 186 -3.47 -10.70 -5.50
CA VAL A 186 -4.04 -9.84 -6.56
C VAL A 186 -3.01 -8.82 -7.04
N VAL A 187 -2.24 -8.22 -6.13
CA VAL A 187 -1.16 -7.29 -6.50
C VAL A 187 -0.01 -8.03 -7.19
N GLN A 188 0.31 -9.26 -6.77
CA GLN A 188 1.32 -10.09 -7.44
C GLN A 188 0.96 -10.36 -8.89
N MET A 189 -0.29 -10.77 -9.16
CA MET A 189 -0.75 -10.99 -10.53
C MET A 189 -0.65 -9.72 -11.40
N PHE A 190 -0.92 -8.54 -10.81
CA PHE A 190 -0.70 -7.26 -11.48
C PHE A 190 0.79 -7.00 -11.77
N VAL A 191 1.68 -7.29 -10.81
CA VAL A 191 3.14 -7.18 -11.02
C VAL A 191 3.65 -8.13 -12.10
N GLU A 192 3.14 -9.37 -12.13
CA GLU A 192 3.49 -10.37 -13.15
C GLU A 192 3.01 -9.98 -14.55
N GLU A 193 1.82 -9.40 -14.67
CA GLU A 193 1.29 -8.90 -15.96
C GLU A 193 2.14 -7.76 -16.53
N HIS A 194 2.76 -6.96 -15.65
CA HIS A 194 3.66 -5.86 -16.01
C HIS A 194 5.13 -6.16 -15.64
N ALA A 195 5.51 -7.44 -15.68
CA ALA A 195 6.80 -7.92 -15.19
C ALA A 195 7.99 -7.12 -15.74
N GLN A 196 8.00 -6.86 -17.05
CA GLN A 196 9.10 -6.16 -17.72
C GLN A 196 9.32 -4.76 -17.14
N TYR A 197 8.23 -4.00 -16.96
CA TYR A 197 8.28 -2.66 -16.39
C TYR A 197 8.92 -2.68 -15.00
N PHE A 198 8.52 -3.60 -14.11
CA PHE A 198 9.07 -3.65 -12.75
C PHE A 198 10.53 -4.15 -12.72
N VAL A 199 10.91 -5.03 -13.64
CA VAL A 199 12.32 -5.40 -13.83
C VAL A 199 13.15 -4.18 -14.19
N ASP A 200 12.69 -3.39 -15.16
CA ASP A 200 13.43 -2.23 -15.67
C ASP A 200 13.44 -1.05 -14.70
N GLU A 201 12.29 -0.68 -14.15
CA GLU A 201 12.14 0.51 -13.31
C GLU A 201 12.61 0.31 -11.87
N PHE A 202 12.48 -0.91 -11.34
CA PHE A 202 12.91 -1.19 -9.98
C PHE A 202 14.19 -2.02 -9.94
N TYR A 203 14.19 -3.25 -10.46
CA TYR A 203 15.29 -4.18 -10.21
C TYR A 203 16.61 -3.77 -10.90
N ASN A 204 16.52 -3.27 -12.13
CA ASN A 204 17.68 -2.83 -12.90
C ASN A 204 18.18 -1.45 -12.45
N LYS A 205 17.30 -0.55 -12.01
CA LYS A 205 17.64 0.83 -11.60
C LYS A 205 17.89 1.02 -10.10
N ALA A 206 17.48 0.09 -9.24
CA ALA A 206 17.59 0.25 -7.78
C ALA A 206 19.04 0.50 -7.35
N GLY A 207 19.23 1.57 -6.59
CA GLY A 207 20.53 1.97 -6.05
C GLY A 207 20.51 2.15 -4.53
N PRO A 208 21.63 2.63 -3.95
CA PRO A 208 21.66 3.05 -2.55
C PRO A 208 20.71 4.24 -2.32
N ILE A 209 19.77 4.10 -1.39
CA ILE A 209 18.91 5.21 -0.93
C ILE A 209 19.70 6.12 0.01
N SER A 210 20.60 5.53 0.80
CA SER A 210 21.54 6.24 1.66
C SER A 210 22.86 5.48 1.73
N LEU A 211 23.85 6.05 2.42
CA LEU A 211 25.14 5.39 2.66
C LEU A 211 25.02 4.01 3.34
N LYS A 212 23.89 3.72 4.01
CA LYS A 212 23.70 2.50 4.80
C LYS A 212 22.59 1.57 4.31
N VAL A 213 21.77 2.02 3.34
CA VAL A 213 20.54 1.34 2.94
C VAL A 213 20.45 1.30 1.42
N HIS A 214 20.31 0.10 0.86
CA HIS A 214 20.05 -0.15 -0.55
C HIS A 214 18.54 -0.21 -0.85
N GLY A 215 18.14 0.14 -2.07
CA GLY A 215 16.73 0.09 -2.53
C GLY A 215 16.07 -1.27 -2.36
N PHE A 216 16.81 -2.36 -2.60
CA PHE A 216 16.32 -3.72 -2.38
C PHE A 216 15.93 -4.02 -0.93
N GLU A 217 16.51 -3.30 0.05
CA GLU A 217 16.15 -3.49 1.47
C GLU A 217 14.76 -2.95 1.80
N LEU A 218 14.09 -2.27 0.86
CA LEU A 218 12.68 -1.92 1.00
C LEU A 218 11.76 -3.13 0.84
N LEU A 219 12.20 -4.17 0.13
CA LEU A 219 11.42 -5.38 0.00
C LEU A 219 11.32 -6.10 1.35
N PRO A 220 10.14 -6.62 1.71
CA PRO A 220 9.98 -7.41 2.93
C PRO A 220 10.94 -8.60 2.89
N ASP A 221 11.46 -9.01 4.04
CA ASP A 221 12.37 -10.16 4.16
C ASP A 221 13.73 -10.03 3.41
N VAL A 222 14.01 -8.89 2.77
CA VAL A 222 15.30 -8.59 2.13
C VAL A 222 16.15 -7.70 3.04
N GLY A 223 17.05 -8.32 3.81
CA GLY A 223 18.06 -7.59 4.60
C GLY A 223 19.34 -7.28 3.80
N LYS A 224 20.27 -6.53 4.41
CA LYS A 224 21.59 -6.16 3.86
C LYS A 224 22.33 -7.27 3.12
N LYS A 225 22.37 -8.47 3.70
CA LYS A 225 23.05 -9.62 3.09
C LYS A 225 22.40 -10.01 1.76
N LYS A 226 21.07 -10.11 1.74
CA LYS A 226 20.30 -10.48 0.55
C LYS A 226 20.32 -9.37 -0.50
N ALA A 227 20.17 -8.11 -0.08
CA ALA A 227 20.33 -6.96 -0.97
C ALA A 227 21.72 -6.93 -1.63
N GLY A 228 22.79 -7.21 -0.88
CA GLY A 228 24.15 -7.33 -1.43
C GLY A 228 24.29 -8.47 -2.44
N GLN A 229 23.64 -9.61 -2.19
CA GLN A 229 23.59 -10.72 -3.15
C GLN A 229 22.85 -10.33 -4.44
N MET A 230 21.73 -9.63 -4.34
CA MET A 230 20.96 -9.16 -5.50
C MET A 230 21.77 -8.16 -6.33
N VAL A 231 22.49 -7.23 -5.69
CA VAL A 231 23.38 -6.29 -6.38
C VAL A 231 24.51 -7.03 -7.09
N ALA A 232 25.13 -8.02 -6.43
CA ALA A 232 26.19 -8.82 -7.05
C ALA A 232 25.67 -9.63 -8.24
N ALA A 233 24.48 -10.23 -8.13
CA ALA A 233 23.82 -10.95 -9.21
C ALA A 233 23.57 -10.03 -10.40
N ARG A 234 22.97 -8.85 -10.18
CA ARG A 234 22.74 -7.84 -11.22
C ARG A 234 24.04 -7.44 -11.91
N ASN A 235 25.09 -7.15 -11.14
CA ASN A 235 26.38 -6.75 -11.70
C ASN A 235 27.06 -7.86 -12.50
N SER A 236 26.76 -9.13 -12.20
CA SER A 236 27.29 -10.28 -12.94
C SER A 236 26.62 -10.47 -14.30
N VAL A 237 25.30 -10.22 -14.37
CA VAL A 237 24.52 -10.34 -15.63
C VAL A 237 24.47 -9.04 -16.42
N GLY A 238 24.81 -7.91 -15.78
CA GLY A 238 24.67 -6.56 -16.31
C GLY A 238 23.29 -5.98 -16.00
N VAL A 239 22.25 -6.57 -16.59
CA VAL A 239 20.84 -6.24 -16.35
C VAL A 239 20.03 -7.53 -16.36
N PHE A 240 19.00 -7.61 -15.52
CA PHE A 240 18.06 -8.74 -15.58
C PHE A 240 17.14 -8.54 -16.78
N ALA A 241 16.98 -9.59 -17.59
CA ALA A 241 16.07 -9.58 -18.75
C ALA A 241 14.62 -9.88 -18.36
N SER A 242 14.40 -10.60 -17.25
CA SER A 242 13.05 -10.98 -16.80
C SER A 242 12.98 -11.25 -15.30
N LEU A 243 11.76 -11.34 -14.76
CA LEU A 243 11.53 -11.77 -13.39
C LEU A 243 12.02 -13.21 -13.16
N GLU A 244 11.97 -14.08 -14.16
CA GLU A 244 12.44 -15.46 -14.05
C GLU A 244 13.97 -15.53 -13.87
N GLU A 245 14.72 -14.73 -14.63
CA GLU A 245 16.18 -14.64 -14.48
C GLU A 245 16.54 -14.08 -13.10
N LEU A 246 15.83 -13.04 -12.66
CA LEU A 246 16.00 -12.44 -11.33
C LEU A 246 15.72 -13.46 -10.22
N ASN A 247 14.59 -14.17 -10.30
CA ASN A 247 14.18 -15.18 -9.34
C ASN A 247 15.21 -16.30 -9.23
N THR A 248 15.71 -16.79 -10.37
CA THR A 248 16.72 -17.85 -10.44
C THR A 248 18.07 -17.38 -9.90
N SER A 249 18.53 -16.20 -10.32
CA SER A 249 19.83 -15.66 -9.95
C SER A 249 19.92 -15.30 -8.46
N CYS A 250 18.82 -14.79 -7.91
CA CYS A 250 18.78 -14.34 -6.53
C CYS A 250 18.17 -15.37 -5.59
N ASN A 251 17.53 -16.44 -6.07
CA ASN A 251 16.71 -17.37 -5.29
C ASN A 251 15.68 -16.62 -4.43
N ILE A 252 14.75 -15.93 -5.10
CA ILE A 252 13.65 -15.15 -4.52
C ILE A 252 12.39 -15.29 -5.39
N ASP A 253 11.26 -14.87 -4.85
CA ASP A 253 10.08 -14.51 -5.63
C ASP A 253 9.96 -12.98 -5.69
N ALA A 254 10.48 -12.39 -6.76
CA ALA A 254 10.53 -10.94 -6.93
C ALA A 254 9.13 -10.30 -7.09
N ALA A 255 8.17 -11.01 -7.68
CA ALA A 255 6.82 -10.50 -7.85
C ALA A 255 6.08 -10.47 -6.51
N GLU A 256 6.17 -11.56 -5.75
CA GLU A 256 5.58 -11.66 -4.41
C GLU A 256 6.18 -10.61 -3.46
N LEU A 257 7.51 -10.46 -3.45
CA LEU A 257 8.18 -9.49 -2.58
C LEU A 257 7.75 -8.05 -2.87
N LEU A 258 7.69 -7.67 -4.15
CA LEU A 258 7.25 -6.35 -4.55
C LEU A 258 5.77 -6.13 -4.22
N ALA A 259 4.91 -7.12 -4.47
CA ALA A 259 3.49 -7.07 -4.15
C ALA A 259 3.25 -6.90 -2.64
N ARG A 260 3.96 -7.67 -1.80
CA ARG A 260 3.88 -7.52 -0.34
C ARG A 260 4.33 -6.14 0.11
N ARG A 261 5.37 -5.56 -0.52
CA ARG A 261 5.78 -4.18 -0.25
C ARG A 261 4.70 -3.17 -0.60
N PHE A 262 4.09 -3.28 -1.78
CA PHE A 262 2.97 -2.40 -2.16
C PHE A 262 1.80 -2.51 -1.19
N VAL A 263 1.43 -3.73 -0.78
CA VAL A 263 0.37 -3.92 0.22
C VAL A 263 0.76 -3.23 1.53
N GLN A 264 1.99 -3.40 2.04
CA GLN A 264 2.45 -2.71 3.26
C GLN A 264 2.36 -1.17 3.15
N GLU A 265 2.67 -0.60 1.99
CA GLU A 265 2.55 0.85 1.74
C GLU A 265 1.11 1.34 1.60
N LEU A 266 0.19 0.48 1.17
CA LEU A 266 -1.25 0.73 1.22
C LEU A 266 -1.79 0.56 2.65
N GLU A 267 -1.11 -0.24 3.48
CA GLU A 267 -1.42 -0.43 4.89
C GLU A 267 -1.03 0.73 5.78
N ASP A 268 0.18 1.22 5.58
CA ASP A 268 0.76 2.33 6.31
C ASP A 268 1.14 3.46 5.34
N PRO A 269 0.27 4.46 5.17
CA PRO A 269 0.56 5.63 4.34
C PRO A 269 1.75 6.47 4.82
N ALA A 270 2.18 6.31 6.07
CA ALA A 270 3.36 7.01 6.61
C ALA A 270 4.67 6.28 6.29
N MET A 271 4.61 5.06 5.75
CA MET A 271 5.79 4.31 5.34
C MET A 271 6.54 5.07 4.26
N ALA A 272 7.82 5.34 4.50
CA ALA A 272 8.71 6.01 3.55
C ALA A 272 10.05 5.25 3.44
N PRO A 273 10.68 5.22 2.27
CA PRO A 273 10.18 5.68 0.97
C PRO A 273 9.07 4.80 0.40
N ARG A 274 8.25 5.33 -0.53
CA ARG A 274 7.13 4.62 -1.16
C ARG A 274 7.48 4.19 -2.58
N LEU A 275 7.53 2.89 -2.82
CA LEU A 275 7.72 2.33 -4.15
C LEU A 275 6.47 2.48 -5.01
N THR A 276 5.27 2.49 -4.40
CA THR A 276 4.02 2.75 -5.11
C THR A 276 3.99 4.13 -5.78
N GLU A 277 4.56 5.16 -5.16
CA GLU A 277 4.65 6.51 -5.76
C GLU A 277 5.76 6.63 -6.80
N LEU A 278 6.77 5.76 -6.73
CA LEU A 278 7.90 5.75 -7.66
C LEU A 278 7.62 4.94 -8.93
N LEU A 279 6.88 3.83 -8.79
CA LEU A 279 6.70 2.81 -9.82
C LEU A 279 5.29 2.80 -10.42
N LEU A 280 4.42 3.73 -10.02
CA LEU A 280 3.07 3.82 -10.57
C LEU A 280 2.78 5.25 -11.04
N PRO A 281 1.97 5.42 -12.11
CA PRO A 281 1.35 4.36 -12.92
C PRO A 281 2.36 3.58 -13.76
N VAL A 282 2.01 2.35 -14.14
CA VAL A 282 2.78 1.60 -15.12
C VAL A 282 2.60 2.29 -16.48
N GLU A 283 3.63 3.02 -16.91
CA GLU A 283 3.70 3.59 -18.25
C GLU A 283 4.17 2.49 -19.21
N ALA A 284 3.34 2.18 -20.20
CA ALA A 284 3.61 1.19 -21.24
C ALA A 284 4.47 1.78 -22.37
#